data_AF-A0A1M6PQQ5-F1
#
_entry.id   AF-A0A1M6PQQ5-F1
#
_cell.length_a   1.000
_cell.length_b   1.000
_cell.length_c   1.000
_cell.angle_alpha   90.00
_cell.angle_beta   90.00
_cell.angle_gamma   90.00
#
_symmetry.space_group_name_H-M   'P 1'
#
loop_
_entity.id
_entity.type
_entity.pdbx_description
1 polymer ?
#
loop_
_entity_poly.entity_id
_entity_poly.type
_entity_poly.pdbx_seq_one_letter_code
_entity_poly.pdbx_strand_id
1 'polypeptide(L)'
;MKKIYLFFTVFILILTTLLTSFADSYSSYRDKFIEGYIKEIHNNKIIIEEYDGTLHILNILLNTKFNIDGVPVKLEDFKPGMEIYAELKGRSISYMESYSTDKMGYIEPQSKMRSGVVQKIDRNQITIKSFNNEKMTFFTSPATIVLKSGKNVDLSVICIGDSVKVFFDDINLSIASKIEIEGKSILIKKIYKGKLTNYDEMENLLILSDIKELKNGAWEYYQNTMKIYFNDEIPIFIGGNKVSYENLKFYKDRTIYFVVKDIFGQEKIERMVIKSKYETIYTSKIDKINWYSESMELSNKRNISFNDGTIFVKSDRIVDKYSINPESDALIIADGRNGLYMADVVYIYNESINNSNIGQNYIYVARLDEIVKDKLIGKDFYVLKKNEWRSFRKEKEFYYDEDTYIYDLENKKQISTKDFYSENYAVDEDSDYAEEHKLRDWYGYMYTDGDKIIAISVKEKLDSLLRQRVTTGVVIEDAVEDSLVGYTIKLANARDWSRSKNKWMMKNSFLKLRIEDALIIKENKVINPEDLKAGDRLYIVRDDMQCKVIVVKD
;
A
#
# COMPACT_ATOMS: atom_id res chain seq x y z
N MET A 1 -54.16 54.31 19.08
CA MET A 1 -53.48 54.59 17.79
C MET A 1 -52.36 55.64 17.95
N LYS A 2 -51.35 55.37 18.80
CA LYS A 2 -50.16 56.24 18.97
C LYS A 2 -48.83 55.46 19.09
N LYS A 3 -48.86 54.13 19.14
CA LYS A 3 -47.66 53.28 19.14
C LYS A 3 -47.23 52.74 17.76
N ILE A 4 -48.05 52.92 16.72
CA ILE A 4 -47.73 52.50 15.34
C ILE A 4 -46.99 53.60 14.56
N TYR A 5 -47.24 54.88 14.87
CA TYR A 5 -46.55 56.00 14.21
C TYR A 5 -45.10 56.22 14.68
N LEU A 6 -44.75 55.76 15.89
CA LEU A 6 -43.38 55.84 16.42
C LEU A 6 -42.46 54.79 15.77
N PHE A 7 -43.00 53.64 15.37
CA PHE A 7 -42.24 52.59 14.70
C PHE A 7 -41.93 52.93 13.23
N PHE A 8 -42.81 53.66 12.57
CA PHE A 8 -42.61 54.07 11.17
C PHE A 8 -41.61 55.23 11.02
N THR A 9 -41.50 56.10 12.01
CA THR A 9 -40.54 57.23 12.01
C THR A 9 -39.11 56.80 12.38
N VAL A 10 -38.95 55.80 13.25
CA VAL A 10 -37.62 55.24 13.57
C VAL A 10 -37.09 54.36 12.42
N PHE A 11 -37.96 53.67 11.68
CA PHE A 11 -37.55 52.87 10.51
C PHE A 11 -37.11 53.74 9.32
N ILE A 12 -37.71 54.92 9.12
CA ILE A 12 -37.30 55.86 8.06
C ILE A 12 -36.01 56.61 8.42
N LEU A 13 -35.74 56.88 9.69
CA LEU A 13 -34.51 57.57 10.10
C LEU A 13 -33.26 56.66 10.08
N ILE A 14 -33.43 55.35 10.30
CA ILE A 14 -32.35 54.34 10.22
C ILE A 14 -32.04 53.97 8.75
N LEU A 15 -32.99 54.17 7.82
CA LEU A 15 -32.74 53.95 6.39
C LEU A 15 -31.96 55.09 5.72
N THR A 16 -31.87 56.27 6.35
CA THR A 16 -31.19 57.46 5.78
C THR A 16 -29.77 57.69 6.27
N THR A 17 -29.23 56.88 7.19
CA THR A 17 -27.86 57.02 7.73
C THR A 17 -26.89 55.92 7.30
N LEU A 18 -27.24 55.08 6.32
CA LEU A 18 -26.36 54.05 5.75
C LEU A 18 -25.92 54.31 4.29
N LEU A 19 -26.06 55.54 3.81
CA LEU A 19 -25.50 55.98 2.53
C LEU A 19 -24.56 57.17 2.71
N THR A 20 -23.56 57.01 3.57
CA THR A 20 -22.27 57.63 3.31
C THR A 20 -21.34 56.53 2.85
N SER A 21 -21.38 56.24 1.54
CA SER A 21 -20.23 55.63 0.89
C SER A 21 -19.04 56.53 1.16
N PHE A 22 -18.09 56.07 1.98
CA PHE A 22 -16.72 56.55 1.83
C PHE A 22 -16.37 56.26 0.37
N ALA A 23 -16.24 57.31 -0.42
CA ALA A 23 -15.74 57.20 -1.77
C ALA A 23 -14.33 56.63 -1.64
N ASP A 24 -14.18 55.35 -1.97
CA ASP A 24 -12.86 54.78 -2.19
C ASP A 24 -12.23 55.62 -3.30
N SER A 25 -11.14 56.30 -2.97
CA SER A 25 -10.52 57.29 -3.85
C SER A 25 -9.87 56.67 -5.08
N TYR A 26 -9.81 55.33 -5.13
CA TYR A 26 -9.33 54.52 -6.24
C TYR A 26 -10.29 53.35 -6.44
N SER A 27 -11.29 53.52 -7.31
CA SER A 27 -12.04 52.36 -7.83
C SER A 27 -11.52 52.12 -9.24
N SER A 28 -11.13 50.90 -9.58
CA SER A 28 -10.58 50.53 -10.90
C SER A 28 -11.53 50.94 -12.06
N TYR A 29 -12.83 51.11 -11.79
CA TYR A 29 -13.83 51.67 -12.72
C TYR A 29 -13.70 53.18 -12.99
N ARG A 30 -13.14 53.97 -12.08
CA ARG A 30 -12.82 55.40 -12.25
C ARG A 30 -11.49 55.58 -12.99
N ASP A 31 -10.51 54.77 -12.63
CA ASP A 31 -9.17 54.82 -13.21
C ASP A 31 -9.09 54.14 -14.59
N LYS A 32 -10.16 53.41 -14.96
CA LYS A 32 -10.35 52.74 -16.25
C LYS A 32 -9.32 51.64 -16.52
N PHE A 33 -8.74 51.07 -15.47
CA PHE A 33 -7.91 49.88 -15.56
C PHE A 33 -8.06 49.03 -14.29
N ILE A 34 -7.66 47.77 -14.36
CA ILE A 34 -7.59 46.83 -13.24
C ILE A 34 -6.32 45.99 -13.38
N GLU A 35 -5.66 45.73 -12.25
CA GLU A 35 -4.47 44.89 -12.16
C GLU A 35 -4.70 43.78 -11.13
N GLY A 36 -4.25 42.57 -11.44
CA GLY A 36 -4.44 41.44 -10.54
C GLY A 36 -4.29 40.08 -11.21
N TYR A 37 -4.79 39.04 -10.55
CA TYR A 37 -4.69 37.66 -11.03
C TYR A 37 -6.01 37.14 -11.60
N ILE A 38 -5.92 36.42 -12.71
CA ILE A 38 -7.08 35.70 -13.25
C ILE A 38 -7.44 34.56 -12.31
N LYS A 39 -8.66 34.54 -11.77
CA LYS A 39 -9.17 33.39 -11.02
C LYS A 39 -9.87 32.40 -11.94
N GLU A 40 -10.65 32.92 -12.90
CA GLU A 40 -11.50 32.09 -13.75
C GLU A 40 -11.90 32.84 -15.03
N ILE A 41 -12.06 32.12 -16.14
CA ILE A 41 -12.55 32.65 -17.42
C ILE A 41 -13.72 31.76 -17.87
N HIS A 42 -14.89 32.37 -18.09
CA HIS A 42 -16.10 31.69 -18.57
C HIS A 42 -16.74 32.44 -19.72
N ASN A 43 -16.70 31.86 -20.91
CA ASN A 43 -17.24 32.44 -22.14
C ASN A 43 -16.70 33.85 -22.43
N ASN A 44 -17.47 34.88 -22.05
CA ASN A 44 -17.19 36.29 -22.25
C ASN A 44 -17.10 37.07 -20.93
N LYS A 45 -16.87 36.35 -19.82
CA LYS A 45 -16.68 36.88 -18.47
C LYS A 45 -15.37 36.40 -17.89
N ILE A 46 -14.74 37.25 -17.09
CA ILE A 46 -13.53 36.94 -16.36
C ILE A 46 -13.68 37.37 -14.91
N ILE A 47 -13.12 36.56 -14.02
CA ILE A 47 -13.01 36.85 -12.59
C ILE A 47 -11.56 37.24 -12.30
N ILE A 48 -11.36 38.45 -11.79
CA ILE A 48 -10.05 39.02 -11.47
C ILE A 48 -9.98 39.32 -9.98
N GLU A 49 -8.89 38.89 -9.34
CA GLU A 49 -8.54 39.21 -7.95
C GLU A 49 -7.45 40.30 -7.94
N GLU A 50 -7.78 41.49 -7.44
CA GLU A 50 -6.78 42.55 -7.21
C GLU A 50 -5.81 42.16 -6.10
N TYR A 51 -4.67 42.85 -5.99
CA TYR A 51 -3.61 42.49 -5.02
C TYR A 51 -4.03 42.56 -3.54
N ASP A 52 -5.10 43.28 -3.24
CA ASP A 52 -5.70 43.37 -1.91
C ASP A 52 -6.70 42.24 -1.60
N GLY A 53 -6.94 41.34 -2.55
CA GLY A 53 -7.88 40.22 -2.46
C GLY A 53 -9.30 40.54 -2.94
N THR A 54 -9.56 41.74 -3.47
CA THR A 54 -10.88 42.13 -3.97
C THR A 54 -11.20 41.42 -5.29
N LEU A 55 -12.41 40.86 -5.41
CA LEU A 55 -12.85 40.11 -6.59
C LEU A 55 -13.75 40.95 -7.51
N HIS A 56 -13.47 40.91 -8.80
CA HIS A 56 -14.24 41.56 -9.85
C HIS A 56 -14.69 40.57 -10.92
N ILE A 57 -15.98 40.64 -11.27
CA ILE A 57 -16.54 39.91 -12.41
C ILE A 57 -16.78 40.91 -13.53
N LEU A 58 -16.04 40.76 -14.63
CA LEU A 58 -16.06 41.70 -15.75
C LEU A 58 -16.44 41.01 -17.06
N ASN A 59 -17.17 41.74 -17.92
CA ASN A 59 -17.46 41.27 -19.26
C ASN A 59 -16.32 41.65 -20.21
N ILE A 60 -16.11 40.87 -21.27
CA ILE A 60 -15.11 41.15 -22.31
C ILE A 60 -15.84 41.76 -23.52
N LEU A 61 -15.28 42.81 -24.14
CA LEU A 61 -15.86 43.39 -25.35
C LEU A 61 -15.50 42.55 -26.58
N LEU A 62 -16.38 42.55 -27.59
CA LEU A 62 -16.16 41.75 -28.81
C LEU A 62 -14.86 42.12 -29.56
N ASN A 63 -14.37 43.35 -29.37
CA ASN A 63 -13.17 43.90 -30.01
C ASN A 63 -12.01 44.12 -29.02
N THR A 64 -12.01 43.40 -27.89
CA THR A 64 -10.90 43.45 -26.93
C THR A 64 -9.60 42.99 -27.58
N LYS A 65 -8.54 43.75 -27.37
CA LYS A 65 -7.18 43.35 -27.77
C LYS A 65 -6.52 42.61 -26.62
N PHE A 66 -5.83 41.53 -26.95
CA PHE A 66 -5.19 40.63 -26.00
C PHE A 66 -3.71 40.51 -26.36
N ASN A 67 -2.84 40.74 -25.39
CA ASN A 67 -1.40 40.61 -25.54
C ASN A 67 -0.80 39.81 -24.38
N ILE A 68 0.25 39.05 -24.66
CA ILE A 68 1.14 38.47 -23.66
C ILE A 68 2.56 38.86 -24.04
N ASP A 69 3.28 39.53 -23.15
CA ASP A 69 4.61 40.12 -23.40
C ASP A 69 4.65 41.00 -24.66
N GLY A 70 3.56 41.74 -24.92
CA GLY A 70 3.41 42.58 -26.11
C GLY A 70 3.16 41.82 -27.42
N VAL A 71 3.02 40.49 -27.37
CA VAL A 71 2.64 39.66 -28.52
C VAL A 71 1.12 39.51 -28.58
N PRO A 72 0.45 39.82 -29.71
CA PRO A 72 -0.99 39.62 -29.84
C PRO A 72 -1.38 38.14 -29.76
N VAL A 73 -2.35 37.83 -28.89
CA VAL A 73 -2.85 36.47 -28.61
C VAL A 73 -4.38 36.42 -28.62
N LYS A 74 -4.97 35.25 -28.34
CA LYS A 74 -6.42 35.08 -28.14
C LYS A 74 -6.74 34.98 -26.64
N LEU A 75 -8.01 35.19 -26.28
CA LEU A 75 -8.48 35.02 -24.90
C LEU A 75 -8.18 33.61 -24.35
N GLU A 76 -8.23 32.59 -25.21
CA GLU A 76 -7.95 31.18 -24.85
C GLU A 76 -6.53 30.97 -24.32
N ASP A 77 -5.59 31.87 -24.64
CA ASP A 77 -4.19 31.79 -24.24
C ASP A 77 -3.98 32.28 -22.79
N PHE A 78 -4.94 33.02 -22.23
CA PHE A 78 -4.93 33.42 -20.81
C PHE A 78 -5.40 32.27 -19.93
N LYS A 79 -4.68 32.01 -18.84
CA LYS A 79 -4.98 30.93 -17.89
C LYS A 79 -5.21 31.46 -16.48
N PRO A 80 -6.03 30.78 -15.67
CA PRO A 80 -6.10 31.05 -14.23
C PRO A 80 -4.71 31.08 -13.59
N GLY A 81 -4.48 32.07 -12.73
CA GLY A 81 -3.21 32.35 -12.06
C GLY A 81 -2.29 33.31 -12.80
N MET A 82 -2.59 33.69 -14.05
CA MET A 82 -1.81 34.72 -14.74
C MET A 82 -2.07 36.10 -14.15
N GLU A 83 -1.01 36.86 -13.93
CA GLU A 83 -1.07 38.28 -13.60
C GLU A 83 -1.40 39.08 -14.86
N ILE A 84 -2.32 40.03 -14.74
CA ILE A 84 -2.78 40.83 -15.86
C ILE A 84 -2.90 42.31 -15.51
N TYR A 85 -2.80 43.12 -16.55
CA TYR A 85 -3.27 44.49 -16.61
C TYR A 85 -4.41 44.56 -17.63
N ALA A 86 -5.57 45.09 -17.25
CA ALA A 86 -6.71 45.22 -18.16
C ALA A 86 -7.30 46.64 -18.16
N GLU A 87 -7.50 47.21 -19.34
CA GLU A 87 -8.20 48.50 -19.47
C GLU A 87 -9.70 48.30 -19.54
N LEU A 88 -10.44 49.16 -18.85
CA LEU A 88 -11.88 49.11 -18.70
C LEU A 88 -12.58 50.22 -19.48
N LYS A 89 -13.58 49.84 -20.26
CA LYS A 89 -14.59 50.74 -20.83
C LYS A 89 -15.92 50.51 -20.11
N GLY A 90 -16.14 51.26 -19.04
CA GLY A 90 -17.27 51.03 -18.13
C GLY A 90 -17.03 49.81 -17.26
N ARG A 91 -17.88 48.78 -17.35
CA ARG A 91 -17.72 47.49 -16.64
C ARG A 91 -17.27 46.35 -17.55
N SER A 92 -16.64 46.69 -18.67
CA SER A 92 -16.18 45.72 -19.65
C SER A 92 -14.74 45.98 -20.03
N ILE A 93 -13.99 44.91 -20.27
CA ILE A 93 -12.58 44.95 -20.64
C ILE A 93 -12.44 45.29 -22.12
N SER A 94 -11.65 46.31 -22.45
CA SER A 94 -11.32 46.72 -23.82
C SER A 94 -9.90 46.35 -24.25
N TYR A 95 -9.00 46.09 -23.29
CA TYR A 95 -7.62 45.67 -23.52
C TYR A 95 -7.16 44.78 -22.36
N MET A 96 -6.34 43.77 -22.64
CA MET A 96 -5.73 42.93 -21.61
C MET A 96 -4.29 42.56 -22.00
N GLU A 97 -3.36 42.78 -21.08
CA GLU A 97 -1.95 42.39 -21.17
C GLU A 97 -1.65 41.41 -20.02
N SER A 98 -0.84 40.41 -20.30
CA SER A 98 -0.20 39.56 -19.28
C SER A 98 1.30 39.50 -19.51
N TYR A 99 2.03 39.14 -18.47
CA TYR A 99 3.49 39.04 -18.50
C TYR A 99 3.91 37.60 -18.18
N SER A 100 4.85 37.05 -18.95
CA SER A 100 5.45 35.77 -18.60
C SER A 100 6.22 35.91 -17.28
N THR A 101 5.83 35.15 -16.25
CA THR A 101 6.58 35.07 -14.99
C THR A 101 7.37 33.77 -14.93
N ASP A 102 8.51 33.79 -14.22
CA ASP A 102 9.36 32.60 -13.99
C ASP A 102 8.65 31.47 -13.19
N LYS A 103 7.50 31.77 -12.57
CA LYS A 103 6.67 30.79 -11.87
C LYS A 103 5.57 30.29 -12.79
N MET A 104 5.80 29.12 -13.40
CA MET A 104 4.78 28.41 -14.18
C MET A 104 3.51 28.22 -13.36
N GLY A 105 2.37 28.52 -13.99
CA GLY A 105 1.08 28.77 -13.37
C GLY A 105 0.46 27.63 -12.56
N TYR A 106 -0.58 28.02 -11.82
CA TYR A 106 -1.49 27.15 -11.11
C TYR A 106 -1.90 25.95 -12.00
N ILE A 107 -1.73 24.74 -11.47
CA ILE A 107 -2.31 23.53 -12.05
C ILE A 107 -3.57 23.20 -11.26
N GLU A 108 -4.60 22.67 -11.92
CA GLU A 108 -5.76 22.16 -11.18
C GLU A 108 -5.29 21.06 -10.20
N PRO A 109 -5.85 20.98 -8.99
CA PRO A 109 -5.52 19.91 -8.05
C PRO A 109 -5.59 18.54 -8.73
N GLN A 110 -4.59 17.69 -8.48
CA GLN A 110 -4.47 16.35 -9.05
C GLN A 110 -4.32 16.29 -10.59
N SER A 111 -4.09 17.41 -11.29
CA SER A 111 -3.94 17.41 -12.76
C SER A 111 -2.58 16.90 -13.23
N LYS A 112 -1.52 17.05 -12.43
CA LYS A 112 -0.23 16.42 -12.70
C LYS A 112 -0.26 14.99 -12.18
N MET A 113 -0.08 14.04 -13.10
CA MET A 113 -0.05 12.60 -12.80
C MET A 113 1.29 11.98 -13.20
N ARG A 114 1.76 11.02 -12.40
CA ARG A 114 2.82 10.07 -12.75
C ARG A 114 2.34 8.66 -12.51
N SER A 115 2.84 7.69 -13.28
CA SER A 115 2.42 6.29 -13.17
C SER A 115 3.64 5.39 -13.28
N GLY A 116 3.62 4.28 -12.54
CA GLY A 116 4.72 3.33 -12.54
C GLY A 116 4.63 2.32 -11.42
N VAL A 117 5.68 1.49 -11.30
CA VAL A 117 5.78 0.43 -10.30
C VAL A 117 6.64 0.86 -9.14
N VAL A 118 6.17 0.69 -7.90
CA VAL A 118 6.92 1.00 -6.68
C VAL A 118 8.17 0.13 -6.60
N GLN A 119 9.34 0.76 -6.58
CA GLN A 119 10.64 0.10 -6.48
C GLN A 119 11.22 0.14 -5.08
N LYS A 120 10.99 1.25 -4.38
CA LYS A 120 11.55 1.49 -3.05
C LYS A 120 10.58 2.34 -2.25
N ILE A 121 10.48 2.01 -0.97
CA ILE A 121 9.77 2.79 0.03
C ILE A 121 10.77 3.07 1.15
N ASP A 122 10.92 4.34 1.50
CA ASP A 122 11.74 4.76 2.63
C ASP A 122 11.04 5.86 3.43
N ARG A 123 10.35 5.46 4.51
CA ARG A 123 9.54 6.35 5.35
C ARG A 123 8.59 7.14 4.44
N ASN A 124 8.64 8.45 4.45
CA ASN A 124 7.78 9.29 3.62
C ASN A 124 8.23 9.39 2.15
N GLN A 125 9.18 8.59 1.67
CA GLN A 125 9.63 8.62 0.27
C GLN A 125 9.21 7.36 -0.47
N ILE A 126 8.64 7.55 -1.66
CA ILE A 126 8.27 6.46 -2.57
C ILE A 126 8.97 6.68 -3.90
N THR A 127 9.78 5.70 -4.31
CA THR A 127 10.41 5.68 -5.63
C THR A 127 9.62 4.75 -6.53
N ILE A 128 9.14 5.27 -7.66
CA ILE A 128 8.50 4.48 -8.72
C ILE A 128 9.39 4.40 -9.96
N LYS A 129 9.22 3.34 -10.73
CA LYS A 129 9.78 3.20 -12.08
C LYS A 129 8.65 3.33 -13.09
N SER A 130 8.71 4.37 -13.90
CA SER A 130 7.75 4.62 -14.98
C SER A 130 7.95 3.60 -16.12
N PHE A 131 6.95 3.47 -16.99
CA PHE A 131 6.96 2.57 -18.15
C PHE A 131 8.11 2.89 -19.14
N ASN A 132 8.58 4.13 -19.17
CA ASN A 132 9.77 4.56 -19.93
C ASN A 132 11.11 4.23 -19.23
N ASN A 133 11.10 3.39 -18.19
CA ASN A 133 12.25 3.05 -17.33
C ASN A 133 12.86 4.20 -16.51
N GLU A 134 12.21 5.36 -16.45
CA GLU A 134 12.66 6.47 -15.61
C GLU A 134 12.31 6.20 -14.14
N LYS A 135 13.25 6.51 -13.23
CA LYS A 135 13.03 6.41 -11.78
C LYS A 135 12.71 7.78 -11.21
N MET A 136 11.61 7.88 -10.49
CA MET A 136 11.15 9.12 -9.88
C MET A 136 10.88 8.89 -8.40
N THR A 137 11.30 9.82 -7.55
CA THR A 137 11.05 9.78 -6.10
C THR A 137 10.13 10.93 -5.71
N PHE A 138 9.11 10.60 -4.92
CA PHE A 138 8.15 11.55 -4.38
C PHE A 138 8.05 11.39 -2.87
N PHE A 139 7.48 12.40 -2.23
CA PHE A 139 7.25 12.47 -0.79
C PHE A 139 5.77 12.30 -0.48
N THR A 140 5.48 11.73 0.69
CA THR A 140 4.14 11.66 1.27
C THR A 140 4.06 12.53 2.52
N SER A 141 2.84 12.89 2.87
CA SER A 141 2.49 13.64 4.08
C SER A 141 1.26 13.02 4.73
N PRO A 142 0.90 13.41 5.97
CA PRO A 142 -0.37 12.98 6.58
C PRO A 142 -1.62 13.36 5.77
N ALA A 143 -1.52 14.35 4.86
CA ALA A 143 -2.61 14.74 3.96
C ALA A 143 -2.66 13.94 2.65
N THR A 144 -1.67 13.09 2.37
CA THR A 144 -1.64 12.26 1.16
C THR A 144 -2.74 11.20 1.24
N ILE A 145 -3.70 11.24 0.31
CA ILE A 145 -4.79 10.26 0.24
C ILE A 145 -4.30 9.01 -0.50
N VAL A 146 -4.55 7.82 0.04
CA VAL A 146 -4.18 6.56 -0.62
C VAL A 146 -5.43 5.77 -0.93
N LEU A 147 -5.66 5.46 -2.21
CA LEU A 147 -6.82 4.71 -2.66
C LEU A 147 -6.40 3.33 -3.15
N LYS A 148 -7.08 2.28 -2.69
CA LYS A 148 -6.99 0.92 -3.23
C LYS A 148 -8.39 0.46 -3.62
N SER A 149 -8.59 0.15 -4.90
CA SER A 149 -9.92 -0.19 -5.45
C SER A 149 -11.00 0.86 -5.10
N GLY A 150 -10.63 2.14 -5.14
CA GLY A 150 -11.52 3.27 -4.84
C GLY A 150 -11.79 3.53 -3.35
N LYS A 151 -11.28 2.70 -2.43
CA LYS A 151 -11.41 2.90 -0.98
C LYS A 151 -10.18 3.60 -0.42
N ASN A 152 -10.38 4.53 0.51
CA ASN A 152 -9.30 5.16 1.25
C ASN A 152 -8.67 4.13 2.23
N VAL A 153 -7.36 3.94 2.13
CA VAL A 153 -6.58 2.98 2.92
C VAL A 153 -5.38 3.68 3.54
N ASP A 154 -4.79 3.05 4.55
CA ASP A 154 -3.57 3.57 5.17
C ASP A 154 -2.36 3.51 4.23
N LEU A 155 -1.43 4.45 4.36
CA LEU A 155 -0.22 4.51 3.54
C LEU A 155 0.66 3.26 3.69
N SER A 156 0.63 2.59 4.85
CA SER A 156 1.37 1.34 5.09
C SER A 156 0.91 0.15 4.24
N VAL A 157 -0.24 0.26 3.55
CA VAL A 157 -0.73 -0.75 2.60
C VAL A 157 0.15 -0.84 1.35
N ILE A 158 0.83 0.25 0.96
CA ILE A 158 1.68 0.27 -0.23
C ILE A 158 2.85 -0.71 -0.09
N CYS A 159 3.01 -1.56 -1.09
CA CYS A 159 4.06 -2.58 -1.21
C CYS A 159 5.03 -2.29 -2.35
N ILE A 160 6.27 -2.76 -2.22
CA ILE A 160 7.19 -2.82 -3.37
C ILE A 160 6.60 -3.77 -4.42
N GLY A 161 6.58 -3.33 -5.68
CA GLY A 161 5.94 -4.03 -6.79
C GLY A 161 4.51 -3.58 -7.08
N ASP A 162 3.91 -2.72 -6.25
CA ASP A 162 2.59 -2.13 -6.55
C ASP A 162 2.67 -1.23 -7.80
N SER A 163 1.66 -1.31 -8.66
CA SER A 163 1.45 -0.35 -9.73
C SER A 163 0.61 0.80 -9.19
N VAL A 164 1.11 2.03 -9.32
CA VAL A 164 0.50 3.21 -8.71
C VAL A 164 0.38 4.37 -9.68
N LYS A 165 -0.68 5.18 -9.49
CA LYS A 165 -0.82 6.53 -10.06
C LYS A 165 -0.64 7.54 -8.94
N VAL A 166 0.30 8.47 -9.12
CA VAL A 166 0.62 9.51 -8.16
C VAL A 166 0.18 10.85 -8.73
N PHE A 167 -0.65 11.55 -7.98
CA PHE A 167 -1.22 12.84 -8.35
C PHE A 167 -0.61 13.96 -7.49
N PHE A 168 -0.46 15.13 -8.09
CA PHE A 168 0.12 16.32 -7.47
C PHE A 168 -0.76 17.53 -7.70
N ASP A 169 -0.78 18.42 -6.71
CA ASP A 169 -1.53 19.68 -6.77
C ASP A 169 -0.64 20.88 -7.13
N ASP A 170 0.68 20.67 -7.20
CA ASP A 170 1.66 21.69 -7.56
C ASP A 170 2.69 21.11 -8.54
N ILE A 171 3.08 21.91 -9.53
CA ILE A 171 4.06 21.53 -10.54
C ILE A 171 5.49 21.40 -9.96
N ASN A 172 5.80 22.15 -8.91
CA ASN A 172 7.12 22.26 -8.28
C ASN A 172 7.27 21.36 -7.04
N LEU A 173 6.17 20.93 -6.42
CA LEU A 173 6.24 20.03 -5.27
C LEU A 173 6.35 18.57 -5.72
N SER A 174 7.23 17.84 -5.03
CA SER A 174 7.32 16.37 -5.12
C SER A 174 6.45 15.68 -4.08
N ILE A 175 5.52 16.39 -3.42
CA ILE A 175 4.62 15.83 -2.41
C ILE A 175 3.36 15.33 -3.10
N ALA A 176 3.06 14.04 -2.96
CA ALA A 176 1.86 13.43 -3.52
C ALA A 176 0.61 13.91 -2.76
N SER A 177 -0.39 14.42 -3.49
CA SER A 177 -1.71 14.71 -2.93
C SER A 177 -2.56 13.45 -2.85
N LYS A 178 -2.47 12.59 -3.87
CA LYS A 178 -3.18 11.31 -3.94
C LYS A 178 -2.31 10.22 -4.57
N ILE A 179 -2.39 9.01 -4.03
CA ILE A 179 -1.81 7.80 -4.61
C ILE A 179 -2.92 6.79 -4.83
N GLU A 180 -3.09 6.32 -6.06
CA GLU A 180 -4.03 5.26 -6.39
C GLU A 180 -3.26 3.98 -6.69
N ILE A 181 -3.49 2.94 -5.89
CA ILE A 181 -2.93 1.61 -6.06
C ILE A 181 -3.83 0.83 -6.99
N GLU A 182 -3.28 0.31 -8.09
CA GLU A 182 -4.00 -0.60 -8.97
C GLU A 182 -4.37 -1.88 -8.21
N GLY A 183 -5.58 -2.41 -8.46
CA GLY A 183 -6.17 -3.49 -7.68
C GLY A 183 -5.47 -4.85 -7.82
N LYS A 184 -6.19 -5.94 -7.48
CA LYS A 184 -5.63 -7.31 -7.38
C LYS A 184 -4.93 -7.84 -8.64
N SER A 185 -5.09 -7.21 -9.81
CA SER A 185 -4.40 -7.57 -11.06
C SER A 185 -2.88 -7.46 -10.99
N ILE A 186 -2.31 -6.85 -9.94
CA ILE A 186 -0.85 -6.78 -9.73
C ILE A 186 -0.26 -8.06 -9.10
N LEU A 187 -1.09 -8.86 -8.41
CA LEU A 187 -0.63 -10.05 -7.71
C LEU A 187 -0.43 -11.19 -8.71
N ILE A 188 0.67 -11.93 -8.55
CA ILE A 188 0.85 -13.18 -9.28
C ILE A 188 -0.24 -14.15 -8.82
N LYS A 189 -0.85 -14.82 -9.79
CA LYS A 189 -1.83 -15.87 -9.49
C LYS A 189 -1.09 -17.19 -9.23
N LYS A 190 -0.24 -17.59 -10.18
CA LYS A 190 0.50 -18.86 -10.14
C LYS A 190 1.84 -18.74 -10.87
N ILE A 191 2.76 -19.65 -10.53
CA ILE A 191 4.00 -19.87 -11.25
C ILE A 191 3.93 -21.27 -11.85
N TYR A 192 4.18 -21.37 -13.14
CA TYR A 192 4.12 -22.63 -13.87
C TYR A 192 5.45 -22.95 -14.54
N LYS A 193 5.62 -24.23 -14.86
CA LYS A 193 6.51 -24.66 -15.93
C LYS A 193 5.79 -25.59 -16.89
N GLY A 194 6.16 -25.53 -18.17
CA GLY A 194 5.61 -26.38 -19.22
C GLY A 194 6.56 -26.47 -20.40
N LYS A 195 6.33 -27.41 -21.32
CA LYS A 195 7.09 -27.56 -22.57
C LYS A 195 6.39 -26.83 -23.71
N LEU A 196 7.12 -25.98 -24.43
CA LEU A 196 6.59 -25.27 -25.58
C LEU A 196 6.22 -26.23 -26.71
N THR A 197 4.95 -26.29 -27.07
CA THR A 197 4.47 -27.13 -28.16
C THR A 197 4.29 -26.32 -29.44
N ASN A 198 3.69 -25.13 -29.33
CA ASN A 198 3.49 -24.22 -30.44
C ASN A 198 3.42 -22.76 -29.96
N TYR A 199 3.70 -21.84 -30.87
CA TYR A 199 3.49 -20.40 -30.71
C TYR A 199 2.62 -19.90 -31.87
N ASP A 200 1.50 -19.27 -31.54
CA ASP A 200 0.67 -18.55 -32.50
C ASP A 200 1.02 -17.06 -32.44
N GLU A 201 1.70 -16.59 -33.47
CA GLU A 201 2.19 -15.23 -33.59
C GLU A 201 1.09 -14.20 -33.85
N MET A 202 -0.03 -14.61 -34.46
CA MET A 202 -1.12 -13.68 -34.74
C MET A 202 -1.94 -13.37 -33.48
N GLU A 203 -2.10 -14.38 -32.61
CA GLU A 203 -2.91 -14.29 -31.41
C GLU A 203 -2.10 -14.03 -30.13
N ASN A 204 -0.77 -13.90 -30.23
CA ASN A 204 0.15 -13.84 -29.08
C ASN A 204 -0.15 -14.94 -28.04
N LEU A 205 -0.27 -16.17 -28.53
CA LEU A 205 -0.74 -17.32 -27.77
C LEU A 205 0.33 -18.42 -27.71
N LEU A 206 0.65 -18.90 -26.51
CA LEU A 206 1.49 -20.08 -26.31
C LEU A 206 0.67 -21.31 -26.05
N ILE A 207 1.04 -22.40 -26.73
CA ILE A 207 0.52 -23.74 -26.47
C ILE A 207 1.61 -24.54 -25.79
N LEU A 208 1.36 -24.94 -24.55
CA LEU A 208 2.30 -25.62 -23.67
C LEU A 208 1.76 -27.00 -23.28
N SER A 209 2.68 -27.94 -23.02
CA SER A 209 2.37 -29.29 -22.53
C SER A 209 3.10 -29.64 -21.23
N ASP A 210 2.67 -30.70 -20.53
CA ASP A 210 3.27 -31.16 -19.25
C ASP A 210 3.36 -30.00 -18.23
N ILE A 211 2.22 -29.37 -17.96
CA ILE A 211 2.15 -28.18 -17.12
C ILE A 211 2.25 -28.60 -15.65
N LYS A 212 3.17 -27.95 -14.95
CA LYS A 212 3.35 -28.11 -13.50
C LYS A 212 3.23 -26.76 -12.82
N GLU A 213 2.50 -26.73 -11.72
CA GLU A 213 2.35 -25.57 -10.84
C GLU A 213 3.40 -25.63 -9.74
N LEU A 214 4.01 -24.49 -9.41
CA LEU A 214 4.88 -24.38 -8.24
C LEU A 214 4.01 -24.23 -6.99
N LYS A 215 3.93 -25.28 -6.19
CA LYS A 215 3.09 -25.34 -5.00
C LYS A 215 3.83 -26.04 -3.87
N ASN A 216 3.73 -25.49 -2.67
CA ASN A 216 4.42 -25.99 -1.47
C ASN A 216 5.95 -26.20 -1.67
N GLY A 217 6.55 -25.42 -2.57
CA GLY A 217 7.99 -25.44 -2.85
C GLY A 217 8.44 -26.48 -3.86
N ALA A 218 7.50 -27.20 -4.45
CA ALA A 218 7.76 -28.23 -5.44
C ALA A 218 6.90 -28.04 -6.68
N TRP A 219 7.34 -28.65 -7.78
CA TRP A 219 6.54 -28.72 -9.00
C TRP A 219 5.54 -29.86 -8.90
N GLU A 220 4.26 -29.51 -8.85
CA GLU A 220 3.15 -30.46 -8.85
C GLU A 220 2.50 -30.49 -10.25
N TYR A 221 2.09 -31.67 -10.71
CA TYR A 221 1.36 -31.78 -11.98
C TYR A 221 0.07 -30.96 -11.90
N TYR A 222 -0.18 -30.13 -12.90
CA TYR A 222 -1.37 -29.29 -12.98
C TYR A 222 -2.31 -29.77 -14.08
N GLN A 223 -1.83 -29.80 -15.33
CA GLN A 223 -2.61 -30.27 -16.46
C GLN A 223 -1.71 -30.64 -17.65
N ASN A 224 -2.25 -31.38 -18.61
CA ASN A 224 -1.45 -31.83 -19.76
C ASN A 224 -1.21 -30.75 -20.80
N THR A 225 -2.17 -29.86 -21.04
CA THR A 225 -2.09 -28.84 -22.10
C THR A 225 -2.65 -27.53 -21.59
N MET A 226 -1.97 -26.43 -21.92
CA MET A 226 -2.41 -25.07 -21.60
C MET A 226 -2.25 -24.19 -22.83
N LYS A 227 -3.29 -23.40 -23.13
CA LYS A 227 -3.23 -22.28 -24.05
C LYS A 227 -3.24 -21.01 -23.20
N ILE A 228 -2.27 -20.13 -23.38
CA ILE A 228 -2.17 -18.93 -22.57
C ILE A 228 -1.67 -17.74 -23.38
N TYR A 229 -2.35 -16.61 -23.20
CA TYR A 229 -2.02 -15.36 -23.86
C TYR A 229 -0.88 -14.65 -23.14
N PHE A 230 -0.12 -13.87 -23.90
CA PHE A 230 0.91 -12.98 -23.36
C PHE A 230 0.89 -11.63 -24.10
N ASN A 231 1.58 -10.64 -23.54
CA ASN A 231 1.82 -9.35 -24.19
C ASN A 231 3.22 -9.35 -24.82
N ASP A 232 3.32 -9.05 -26.11
CA ASP A 232 4.56 -8.98 -26.91
C ASP A 232 5.52 -7.85 -26.46
N GLU A 233 5.08 -6.96 -25.57
CA GLU A 233 5.96 -6.02 -24.88
C GLU A 233 6.83 -6.68 -23.79
N ILE A 234 6.51 -7.91 -23.36
CA ILE A 234 7.25 -8.62 -22.31
C ILE A 234 8.54 -9.20 -22.91
N PRO A 235 9.76 -8.86 -22.47
CA PRO A 235 10.94 -9.52 -23.01
C PRO A 235 11.02 -11.00 -22.56
N ILE A 236 11.34 -11.90 -23.49
CA ILE A 236 11.65 -13.31 -23.22
C ILE A 236 13.17 -13.47 -23.13
N PHE A 237 13.63 -14.37 -22.25
CA PHE A 237 15.05 -14.64 -22.07
C PHE A 237 15.38 -16.14 -22.14
N ILE A 238 16.62 -16.44 -22.53
CA ILE A 238 17.26 -17.75 -22.40
C ILE A 238 18.73 -17.56 -22.04
N GLY A 239 19.21 -18.18 -20.96
CA GLY A 239 20.63 -18.06 -20.58
C GLY A 239 21.09 -16.61 -20.35
N GLY A 240 20.18 -15.72 -19.95
CA GLY A 240 20.43 -14.28 -19.76
C GLY A 240 20.38 -13.41 -21.02
N ASN A 241 20.14 -14.01 -22.19
CA ASN A 241 20.01 -13.27 -23.45
C ASN A 241 18.55 -13.05 -23.82
N LYS A 242 18.21 -11.84 -24.26
CA LYS A 242 16.88 -11.54 -24.80
C LYS A 242 16.63 -12.32 -26.08
N VAL A 243 15.39 -12.79 -26.25
CA VAL A 243 14.93 -13.57 -27.39
C VAL A 243 13.78 -12.83 -28.05
N SER A 244 13.83 -12.66 -29.37
CA SER A 244 12.69 -12.17 -30.16
C SER A 244 11.56 -13.19 -30.17
N TYR A 245 10.32 -12.71 -30.07
CA TYR A 245 9.10 -13.52 -30.13
C TYR A 245 9.01 -14.40 -31.38
N GLU A 246 9.43 -13.87 -32.52
CA GLU A 246 9.49 -14.58 -33.81
C GLU A 246 10.32 -15.88 -33.74
N ASN A 247 11.26 -15.96 -32.79
CA ASN A 247 12.14 -17.10 -32.61
C ASN A 247 11.52 -18.19 -31.73
N LEU A 248 10.37 -17.98 -31.09
CA LEU A 248 9.73 -18.98 -30.22
C LEU A 248 9.45 -20.30 -30.93
N LYS A 249 9.15 -20.25 -32.23
CA LYS A 249 8.99 -21.44 -33.09
C LYS A 249 10.19 -22.39 -33.07
N PHE A 250 11.39 -21.88 -32.80
CA PHE A 250 12.63 -22.68 -32.73
C PHE A 250 12.89 -23.28 -31.34
N TYR A 251 12.11 -22.91 -30.32
CA TYR A 251 12.24 -23.42 -28.95
C TYR A 251 11.21 -24.51 -28.64
N LYS A 252 10.67 -25.18 -29.67
CA LYS A 252 9.78 -26.32 -29.48
C LYS A 252 10.41 -27.37 -28.56
N ASP A 253 9.58 -27.95 -27.70
CA ASP A 253 9.90 -28.92 -26.65
C ASP A 253 10.81 -28.41 -25.52
N ARG A 254 11.21 -27.14 -25.54
CA ARG A 254 11.93 -26.51 -24.42
C ARG A 254 10.98 -26.22 -23.27
N THR A 255 11.50 -26.37 -22.05
CA THR A 255 10.78 -25.98 -20.85
C THR A 255 10.79 -24.46 -20.72
N ILE A 256 9.63 -23.87 -20.44
CA ILE A 256 9.45 -22.46 -20.11
C ILE A 256 8.98 -22.39 -18.66
N TYR A 257 9.58 -21.52 -17.87
CA TYR A 257 9.03 -21.07 -16.60
C TYR A 257 8.29 -19.76 -16.82
N PHE A 258 7.09 -19.63 -16.28
CA PHE A 258 6.28 -18.44 -16.50
C PHE A 258 5.40 -18.12 -15.30
N VAL A 259 5.16 -16.83 -15.11
CA VAL A 259 4.31 -16.29 -14.06
C VAL A 259 3.08 -15.70 -14.70
N VAL A 260 1.92 -16.01 -14.13
CA VAL A 260 0.64 -15.55 -14.64
C VAL A 260 -0.04 -14.60 -13.67
N LYS A 261 -0.78 -13.65 -14.22
CA LYS A 261 -1.68 -12.74 -13.49
C LYS A 261 -3.11 -12.93 -14.00
N ASP A 262 -4.07 -12.54 -13.17
CA ASP A 262 -5.47 -12.45 -13.58
C ASP A 262 -5.77 -11.02 -14.05
N ILE A 263 -6.11 -10.88 -15.33
CA ILE A 263 -6.43 -9.59 -15.94
C ILE A 263 -7.83 -9.71 -16.53
N PHE A 264 -8.80 -9.07 -15.88
CA PHE A 264 -10.23 -9.12 -16.25
C PHE A 264 -10.82 -10.53 -16.36
N GLY A 265 -10.41 -11.45 -15.46
CA GLY A 265 -10.91 -12.83 -15.42
C GLY A 265 -10.17 -13.78 -16.37
N GLN A 266 -9.12 -13.30 -17.06
CA GLN A 266 -8.28 -14.10 -17.94
C GLN A 266 -6.86 -14.20 -17.42
N GLU A 267 -6.31 -15.42 -17.37
CA GLU A 267 -4.90 -15.63 -17.06
C GLU A 267 -4.02 -15.19 -18.23
N LYS A 268 -3.08 -14.29 -17.95
CA LYS A 268 -2.08 -13.83 -18.92
C LYS A 268 -0.68 -13.99 -18.35
N ILE A 269 0.28 -14.34 -19.20
CA ILE A 269 1.69 -14.35 -18.83
C ILE A 269 2.15 -12.91 -18.59
N GLU A 270 2.78 -12.69 -17.46
CA GLU A 270 3.42 -11.42 -17.09
C GLU A 270 4.94 -11.47 -17.30
N ARG A 271 5.56 -12.64 -17.04
CA ARG A 271 6.98 -12.89 -17.25
C ARG A 271 7.20 -14.35 -17.62
N MET A 272 8.18 -14.60 -18.48
CA MET A 272 8.61 -15.95 -18.81
C MET A 272 10.10 -16.01 -19.15
N VAL A 273 10.68 -17.18 -18.91
CA VAL A 273 12.08 -17.49 -19.21
C VAL A 273 12.18 -18.93 -19.72
N ILE A 274 12.93 -19.12 -20.80
CA ILE A 274 13.17 -20.43 -21.40
C ILE A 274 14.34 -21.08 -20.68
N LYS A 275 14.12 -22.30 -20.18
CA LYS A 275 15.17 -23.11 -19.56
C LYS A 275 16.24 -23.46 -20.60
N SER A 276 17.46 -23.03 -20.32
CA SER A 276 18.65 -23.26 -21.14
C SER A 276 19.25 -24.66 -20.89
N LYS A 277 19.41 -25.04 -19.62
CA LYS A 277 20.16 -26.24 -19.19
C LYS A 277 19.38 -27.14 -18.22
N TYR A 278 20.07 -27.75 -17.26
CA TYR A 278 19.50 -28.66 -16.27
C TYR A 278 18.98 -27.88 -15.07
N GLU A 279 17.71 -28.08 -14.74
CA GLU A 279 17.05 -27.46 -13.59
C GLU A 279 17.65 -27.97 -12.27
N THR A 280 17.82 -27.08 -11.31
CA THR A 280 18.17 -27.37 -9.92
C THR A 280 17.42 -26.39 -9.03
N ILE A 281 16.87 -26.89 -7.93
CA ILE A 281 16.11 -26.10 -6.98
C ILE A 281 16.92 -25.95 -5.69
N TYR A 282 17.05 -24.71 -5.21
CA TYR A 282 17.66 -24.38 -3.94
C TYR A 282 16.64 -23.73 -3.01
N THR A 283 16.64 -24.11 -1.74
CA THR A 283 15.93 -23.38 -0.67
C THR A 283 16.95 -22.99 0.39
N SER A 284 17.36 -21.72 0.36
CA SER A 284 18.46 -21.23 1.18
C SER A 284 18.32 -19.75 1.45
N LYS A 285 19.01 -19.30 2.50
CA LYS A 285 19.20 -17.88 2.74
C LYS A 285 20.23 -17.31 1.76
N ILE A 286 19.99 -16.09 1.29
CA ILE A 286 20.94 -15.28 0.52
C ILE A 286 21.89 -14.62 1.52
N ASP A 287 23.17 -14.99 1.46
CA ASP A 287 24.24 -14.45 2.33
C ASP A 287 24.72 -13.10 1.78
N LYS A 288 25.07 -13.06 0.49
CA LYS A 288 25.59 -11.87 -0.18
C LYS A 288 25.03 -11.72 -1.58
N ILE A 289 24.96 -10.46 -2.03
CA ILE A 289 24.58 -10.12 -3.40
C ILE A 289 25.66 -9.20 -3.97
N ASN A 290 26.18 -9.56 -5.14
CA ASN A 290 27.03 -8.71 -5.95
C ASN A 290 26.20 -8.21 -7.14
N TRP A 291 25.78 -6.95 -7.06
CA TRP A 291 24.99 -6.30 -8.10
C TRP A 291 25.79 -5.97 -9.37
N TYR A 292 27.11 -5.83 -9.26
CA TYR A 292 27.98 -5.54 -10.40
C TYR A 292 28.14 -6.77 -11.28
N SER A 293 28.35 -7.94 -10.68
CA SER A 293 28.47 -9.21 -11.41
C SER A 293 27.17 -10.00 -11.51
N GLU A 294 26.04 -9.42 -11.07
CA GLU A 294 24.72 -10.04 -11.03
C GLU A 294 24.74 -11.47 -10.47
N SER A 295 25.26 -11.61 -9.25
CA SER A 295 25.39 -12.91 -8.60
C SER A 295 25.05 -12.85 -7.12
N MET A 296 24.57 -13.96 -6.58
CA MET A 296 24.27 -14.12 -5.17
C MET A 296 24.97 -15.36 -4.60
N GLU A 297 25.52 -15.20 -3.40
CA GLU A 297 26.05 -16.31 -2.60
C GLU A 297 24.97 -16.76 -1.63
N LEU A 298 24.65 -18.05 -1.65
CA LEU A 298 23.72 -18.66 -0.71
C LEU A 298 24.46 -19.12 0.55
N SER A 299 23.74 -19.24 1.67
CA SER A 299 24.33 -19.69 2.95
C SER A 299 24.99 -21.07 2.90
N ASN A 300 24.66 -21.90 1.90
CA ASN A 300 25.33 -23.18 1.62
C ASN A 300 26.57 -23.04 0.71
N LYS A 301 27.07 -21.80 0.52
CA LYS A 301 28.25 -21.44 -0.29
C LYS A 301 28.12 -21.72 -1.79
N ARG A 302 26.89 -21.89 -2.29
CA ARG A 302 26.61 -21.91 -3.73
C ARG A 302 26.51 -20.49 -4.27
N ASN A 303 27.21 -20.24 -5.37
CA ASN A 303 27.09 -19.00 -6.13
C ASN A 303 26.11 -19.23 -7.28
N ILE A 304 25.11 -18.35 -7.39
CA ILE A 304 24.09 -18.39 -8.43
C ILE A 304 24.12 -17.03 -9.13
N SER A 305 24.31 -17.01 -10.45
CA SER A 305 24.15 -15.79 -11.24
C SER A 305 22.67 -15.49 -11.47
N PHE A 306 22.34 -14.24 -11.75
CA PHE A 306 21.01 -13.79 -12.17
C PHE A 306 21.19 -12.71 -13.24
N ASN A 307 20.08 -12.25 -13.82
CA ASN A 307 20.09 -11.17 -14.82
C ASN A 307 18.68 -10.58 -14.96
N ASP A 308 18.49 -9.70 -15.95
CA ASP A 308 17.20 -9.07 -16.25
C ASP A 308 16.09 -10.05 -16.68
N GLY A 309 16.46 -11.27 -17.10
CA GLY A 309 15.53 -12.35 -17.41
C GLY A 309 15.11 -13.21 -16.22
N THR A 310 15.81 -13.08 -15.08
CA THR A 310 15.43 -13.78 -13.86
C THR A 310 14.11 -13.22 -13.32
N ILE A 311 13.16 -14.11 -13.04
CA ILE A 311 11.87 -13.76 -12.48
C ILE A 311 12.00 -13.63 -10.96
N PHE A 312 12.04 -12.40 -10.45
CA PHE A 312 12.04 -12.13 -9.02
C PHE A 312 10.62 -11.96 -8.49
N VAL A 313 10.27 -12.74 -7.48
CA VAL A 313 8.97 -12.70 -6.81
C VAL A 313 9.19 -12.38 -5.33
N LYS A 314 8.47 -11.38 -4.84
CA LYS A 314 8.45 -11.01 -3.42
C LYS A 314 7.04 -10.59 -3.06
N SER A 315 6.51 -11.13 -1.96
CA SER A 315 5.13 -10.87 -1.52
C SER A 315 4.14 -10.98 -2.69
N ASP A 316 4.21 -12.11 -3.41
CA ASP A 316 3.39 -12.46 -4.59
C ASP A 316 3.29 -11.36 -5.65
N ARG A 317 4.34 -10.54 -5.77
CA ARG A 317 4.50 -9.55 -6.84
C ARG A 317 5.77 -9.82 -7.58
N ILE A 318 5.74 -9.55 -8.88
CA ILE A 318 6.98 -9.50 -9.66
C ILE A 318 7.69 -8.21 -9.29
N VAL A 319 8.95 -8.33 -8.87
CA VAL A 319 9.77 -7.20 -8.45
C VAL A 319 11.03 -7.11 -9.31
N ASP A 320 11.67 -5.94 -9.29
CA ASP A 320 12.96 -5.76 -9.93
C ASP A 320 14.06 -6.46 -9.11
N LYS A 321 15.15 -6.88 -9.77
CA LYS A 321 16.30 -7.53 -9.13
C LYS A 321 16.82 -6.73 -7.94
N TYR A 322 16.78 -5.39 -7.95
CA TYR A 322 17.25 -4.57 -6.83
C TYR A 322 16.34 -4.61 -5.58
N SER A 323 15.22 -5.33 -5.62
CA SER A 323 14.26 -5.46 -4.51
C SER A 323 14.56 -6.63 -3.56
N ILE A 324 15.56 -7.46 -3.88
CA ILE A 324 16.05 -8.52 -3.00
C ILE A 324 17.14 -8.00 -2.06
N ASN A 325 17.18 -8.53 -0.84
CA ASN A 325 18.14 -8.11 0.18
C ASN A 325 18.99 -9.31 0.64
N PRO A 326 20.23 -9.07 1.09
CA PRO A 326 20.95 -10.05 1.91
C PRO A 326 20.09 -10.47 3.12
N GLU A 327 20.37 -11.65 3.68
CA GLU A 327 19.61 -12.31 4.75
C GLU A 327 18.20 -12.78 4.38
N SER A 328 17.78 -12.62 3.13
CA SER A 328 16.49 -13.12 2.66
C SER A 328 16.51 -14.64 2.46
N ASP A 329 15.51 -15.33 2.98
CA ASP A 329 15.22 -16.72 2.67
C ASP A 329 14.52 -16.80 1.32
N ALA A 330 15.05 -17.64 0.42
CA ALA A 330 14.55 -17.74 -0.94
C ALA A 330 14.43 -19.18 -1.42
N LEU A 331 13.46 -19.40 -2.30
CA LEU A 331 13.45 -20.52 -3.23
C LEU A 331 13.98 -20.04 -4.57
N ILE A 332 14.98 -20.75 -5.08
CA ILE A 332 15.66 -20.42 -6.30
C ILE A 332 15.55 -21.61 -7.23
N ILE A 333 14.89 -21.41 -8.36
CA ILE A 333 14.91 -22.35 -9.48
C ILE A 333 15.98 -21.83 -10.42
N ALA A 334 17.04 -22.60 -10.56
CA ALA A 334 18.17 -22.27 -11.41
C ALA A 334 18.36 -23.34 -12.49
N ASP A 335 18.99 -22.96 -13.59
CA ASP A 335 19.52 -23.90 -14.55
C ASP A 335 21.04 -23.79 -14.67
N GLY A 336 21.68 -24.91 -15.00
CA GLY A 336 23.14 -24.92 -15.06
C GLY A 336 23.77 -26.28 -15.26
N ARG A 337 25.11 -26.29 -15.21
CA ARG A 337 25.92 -27.51 -15.20
C ARG A 337 27.26 -27.19 -14.53
N ASN A 338 27.87 -28.18 -13.86
CA ASN A 338 29.23 -28.10 -13.31
C ASN A 338 29.44 -26.93 -12.34
N GLY A 339 28.44 -26.60 -11.52
CA GLY A 339 28.54 -25.52 -10.52
C GLY A 339 28.27 -24.11 -11.06
N LEU A 340 28.14 -23.94 -12.38
CA LEU A 340 27.71 -22.70 -13.02
C LEU A 340 26.19 -22.73 -13.15
N TYR A 341 25.51 -22.09 -12.21
CA TYR A 341 24.06 -22.01 -12.15
C TYR A 341 23.59 -20.57 -12.30
N MET A 342 22.52 -20.39 -13.07
CA MET A 342 21.86 -19.12 -13.31
C MET A 342 20.41 -19.24 -12.86
N ALA A 343 19.92 -18.27 -12.09
CA ALA A 343 18.55 -18.26 -11.60
C ALA A 343 17.57 -17.91 -12.72
N ASP A 344 16.54 -18.76 -12.87
CA ASP A 344 15.38 -18.50 -13.71
C ASP A 344 14.26 -17.87 -12.88
N VAL A 345 14.05 -18.36 -11.65
CA VAL A 345 13.07 -17.84 -10.71
C VAL A 345 13.70 -17.69 -9.33
N VAL A 346 13.50 -16.53 -8.70
CA VAL A 346 13.88 -16.26 -7.30
C VAL A 346 12.64 -15.81 -6.55
N TYR A 347 12.12 -16.67 -5.68
CA TYR A 347 10.97 -16.38 -4.84
C TYR A 347 11.44 -16.10 -3.41
N ILE A 348 11.22 -14.88 -2.92
CA ILE A 348 11.55 -14.45 -1.55
C ILE A 348 10.45 -14.84 -0.57
N TYR A 349 10.83 -15.50 0.52
CA TYR A 349 9.91 -16.00 1.56
C TYR A 349 9.74 -15.06 2.74
N ASN A 350 10.61 -14.06 2.89
CA ASN A 350 10.54 -13.12 4.00
C ASN A 350 9.25 -12.31 3.94
N GLU A 351 8.46 -12.46 4.99
CA GLU A 351 7.29 -11.66 5.28
C GLU A 351 7.43 -11.06 6.67
N SER A 352 6.82 -9.90 6.87
CA SER A 352 6.77 -9.18 8.14
C SER A 352 5.38 -8.61 8.39
N ILE A 353 5.12 -8.23 9.64
CA ILE A 353 3.87 -7.54 10.02
C ILE A 353 3.67 -6.30 9.13
N ASN A 354 4.72 -5.48 8.98
CA ASN A 354 4.72 -4.31 8.10
C ASN A 354 5.12 -4.67 6.66
N ASN A 355 4.48 -4.06 5.67
CA ASN A 355 4.81 -4.22 4.25
C ASN A 355 6.07 -3.42 3.86
N SER A 356 6.29 -2.30 4.54
CA SER A 356 7.39 -1.37 4.31
C SER A 356 7.81 -0.71 5.63
N ASN A 357 8.79 0.19 5.58
CA ASN A 357 9.21 0.98 6.74
C ASN A 357 8.32 2.21 7.01
N ILE A 358 7.21 2.37 6.27
CA ILE A 358 6.13 3.31 6.60
C ILE A 358 5.31 2.79 7.78
N GLY A 359 4.96 1.50 7.72
CA GLY A 359 4.16 0.87 8.76
C GLY A 359 4.89 0.80 10.09
N GLN A 360 4.19 1.18 11.15
CA GLN A 360 4.68 1.09 12.53
C GLN A 360 3.87 0.07 13.33
N ASN A 361 3.41 -0.99 12.67
CA ASN A 361 2.61 -2.00 13.32
C ASN A 361 3.49 -2.96 14.14
N TYR A 362 3.06 -3.26 15.36
CA TYR A 362 3.75 -4.19 16.25
C TYR A 362 2.77 -5.18 16.90
N ILE A 363 3.29 -6.33 17.31
CA ILE A 363 2.56 -7.26 18.16
C ILE A 363 3.28 -7.32 19.51
N TYR A 364 2.55 -7.00 20.57
CA TYR A 364 3.02 -7.05 21.96
C TYR A 364 2.25 -8.09 22.77
N VAL A 365 2.90 -8.60 23.81
CA VAL A 365 2.25 -9.29 24.91
C VAL A 365 2.72 -8.67 26.21
N ALA A 366 1.83 -8.22 27.09
CA ALA A 366 2.23 -7.63 28.37
C ALA A 366 1.32 -8.12 29.49
N ARG A 367 1.85 -8.10 30.72
CA ARG A 367 1.04 -8.17 31.94
C ARG A 367 0.44 -6.78 32.18
N LEU A 368 -0.87 -6.71 32.34
CA LEU A 368 -1.61 -5.45 32.47
C LEU A 368 -1.47 -4.97 33.92
N ASP A 369 -0.79 -3.84 34.12
CA ASP A 369 -0.41 -3.35 35.45
C ASP A 369 -1.29 -2.20 35.92
N GLU A 370 -1.51 -1.22 35.04
CA GLU A 370 -2.42 -0.10 35.29
C GLU A 370 -3.23 0.18 34.02
N ILE A 371 -4.55 0.28 34.17
CA ILE A 371 -5.44 0.68 33.09
C ILE A 371 -6.22 1.90 33.55
N VAL A 372 -6.01 3.02 32.88
CA VAL A 372 -6.79 4.26 33.05
C VAL A 372 -7.38 4.66 31.72
N LYS A 373 -8.35 5.57 31.73
CA LYS A 373 -9.25 5.90 30.61
C LYS A 373 -8.65 5.86 29.19
N ASP A 374 -7.45 6.37 28.97
CA ASP A 374 -6.78 6.50 27.68
C ASP A 374 -5.39 5.84 27.61
N LYS A 375 -4.99 5.11 28.66
CA LYS A 375 -3.61 4.62 28.83
C LYS A 375 -3.57 3.26 29.53
N LEU A 376 -2.76 2.36 28.98
CA LEU A 376 -2.41 1.08 29.57
C LEU A 376 -0.90 1.05 29.88
N ILE A 377 -0.55 0.73 31.12
CA ILE A 377 0.82 0.38 31.51
C ILE A 377 0.94 -1.14 31.50
N GLY A 378 1.81 -1.65 30.63
CA GLY A 378 2.16 -3.07 30.59
C GLY A 378 3.53 -3.33 31.19
N LYS A 379 3.63 -4.25 32.16
CA LYS A 379 4.90 -4.72 32.74
C LYS A 379 5.34 -6.06 32.14
N ASP A 380 6.63 -6.35 32.28
CA ASP A 380 7.28 -7.58 31.77
C ASP A 380 6.87 -7.94 30.33
N PHE A 381 6.85 -6.92 29.46
CA PHE A 381 6.29 -7.09 28.13
C PHE A 381 7.22 -7.82 27.16
N TYR A 382 6.62 -8.36 26.12
CA TYR A 382 7.24 -9.01 25.00
C TYR A 382 6.82 -8.29 23.72
N VAL A 383 7.74 -8.21 22.76
CA VAL A 383 7.44 -7.71 21.41
C VAL A 383 7.91 -8.71 20.38
N LEU A 384 7.09 -8.95 19.37
CA LEU A 384 7.44 -9.81 18.25
C LEU A 384 8.37 -9.06 17.30
N LYS A 385 9.67 -9.38 17.34
CA LYS A 385 10.69 -8.78 16.47
C LYS A 385 11.37 -9.83 15.64
N LYS A 386 11.41 -9.61 14.31
CA LYS A 386 11.97 -10.57 13.34
C LYS A 386 11.43 -11.99 13.54
N ASN A 387 10.11 -12.10 13.72
CA ASN A 387 9.38 -13.36 13.91
C ASN A 387 9.68 -14.10 15.23
N GLU A 388 10.27 -13.41 16.22
CA GLU A 388 10.60 -13.98 17.53
C GLU A 388 10.18 -13.06 18.67
N TRP A 389 9.69 -13.66 19.75
CA TRP A 389 9.38 -12.94 20.97
C TRP A 389 10.66 -12.45 21.65
N ARG A 390 10.70 -11.15 21.96
CA ARG A 390 11.77 -10.50 22.73
C ARG A 390 11.20 -9.96 24.02
N SER A 391 11.70 -10.46 25.15
CA SER A 391 11.27 -10.07 26.50
C SER A 391 11.95 -8.81 26.99
N PHE A 392 11.20 -7.98 27.70
CA PHE A 392 11.69 -6.78 28.36
C PHE A 392 11.12 -6.71 29.78
N ARG A 393 11.99 -6.79 30.80
CA ARG A 393 11.61 -6.65 32.22
C ARG A 393 11.55 -5.18 32.61
N LYS A 394 10.56 -4.47 32.06
CA LYS A 394 10.31 -3.05 32.30
C LYS A 394 8.86 -2.75 31.95
N GLU A 395 8.40 -1.58 32.36
CA GLU A 395 7.12 -1.05 31.96
C GLU A 395 7.17 -0.48 30.53
N LYS A 396 6.02 -0.50 29.88
CA LYS A 396 5.77 0.20 28.64
C LYS A 396 4.37 0.81 28.69
N GLU A 397 4.33 2.07 28.32
CA GLU A 397 3.10 2.80 28.11
C GLU A 397 2.53 2.51 26.70
N PHE A 398 1.22 2.31 26.67
CA PHE A 398 0.41 2.15 25.49
C PHE A 398 -0.81 3.08 25.61
N TYR A 399 -1.32 3.51 24.46
CA TYR A 399 -2.51 4.36 24.39
C TYR A 399 -3.67 3.60 23.77
N TYR A 400 -4.87 3.84 24.24
CA TYR A 400 -6.08 3.28 23.65
C TYR A 400 -7.22 4.30 23.73
N ASP A 401 -8.24 4.10 22.91
CA ASP A 401 -9.39 5.00 22.78
C ASP A 401 -10.65 4.21 22.41
N GLU A 402 -11.76 4.92 22.18
CA GLU A 402 -13.05 4.32 21.83
C GLU A 402 -13.03 3.52 20.52
N ASP A 403 -12.04 3.75 19.64
CA ASP A 403 -11.86 2.99 18.41
C ASP A 403 -11.05 1.70 18.62
N THR A 404 -10.52 1.49 19.83
CA THR A 404 -9.72 0.30 20.16
C THR A 404 -10.62 -0.92 20.32
N TYR A 405 -10.30 -2.01 19.61
CA TYR A 405 -11.00 -3.27 19.77
C TYR A 405 -10.46 -4.05 20.97
N ILE A 406 -11.31 -4.34 21.97
CA ILE A 406 -10.91 -5.01 23.21
C ILE A 406 -11.74 -6.30 23.36
N TYR A 407 -11.07 -7.44 23.46
CA TYR A 407 -11.74 -8.75 23.53
C TYR A 407 -11.31 -9.55 24.75
N ASP A 408 -12.28 -9.97 25.55
CA ASP A 408 -12.08 -10.84 26.71
C ASP A 408 -12.15 -12.31 26.26
N LEU A 409 -11.02 -13.01 26.30
CA LEU A 409 -10.92 -14.41 25.86
C LEU A 409 -11.53 -15.39 26.84
N GLU A 410 -11.66 -15.04 28.12
CA GLU A 410 -12.23 -15.93 29.14
C GLU A 410 -13.76 -15.91 29.05
N ASN A 411 -14.33 -14.71 28.92
CA ASN A 411 -15.78 -14.51 28.79
C ASN A 411 -16.28 -14.57 27.33
N LYS A 412 -15.38 -14.66 26.35
CA LYS A 412 -15.67 -14.70 24.90
C LYS A 412 -16.57 -13.55 24.43
N LYS A 413 -16.23 -12.33 24.81
CA LYS A 413 -17.00 -11.13 24.46
C LYS A 413 -16.08 -9.95 24.15
N GLN A 414 -16.52 -9.10 23.23
CA GLN A 414 -15.97 -7.76 23.09
C GLN A 414 -16.42 -6.91 24.28
N ILE A 415 -15.51 -6.09 24.83
CA ILE A 415 -15.78 -5.19 25.96
C ILE A 415 -15.55 -3.74 25.56
N SER A 416 -16.21 -2.81 26.26
CA SER A 416 -16.03 -1.38 26.05
C SER A 416 -14.75 -0.87 26.71
N THR A 417 -14.25 0.28 26.27
CA THR A 417 -13.15 1.00 26.95
C THR A 417 -13.48 1.27 28.41
N LYS A 418 -14.75 1.61 28.71
CA LYS A 418 -15.26 1.85 30.06
C LYS A 418 -15.09 0.63 30.95
N ASP A 419 -15.55 -0.52 30.48
CA ASP A 419 -15.45 -1.77 31.23
C ASP A 419 -13.97 -2.15 31.38
N PHE A 420 -13.15 -1.92 30.34
CA PHE A 420 -11.73 -2.25 30.36
C PHE A 420 -10.94 -1.52 31.47
N TYR A 421 -11.21 -0.24 31.76
CA TYR A 421 -10.58 0.46 32.89
C TYR A 421 -11.33 0.35 34.22
N SER A 422 -12.55 -0.19 34.23
CA SER A 422 -13.38 -0.27 35.45
C SER A 422 -13.42 -1.67 36.07
N GLU A 423 -13.17 -2.72 35.28
CA GLU A 423 -13.14 -4.10 35.73
C GLU A 423 -11.72 -4.55 36.16
N ASN A 424 -11.60 -5.76 36.71
CA ASN A 424 -10.39 -6.27 37.35
C ASN A 424 -9.37 -6.87 36.36
N TYR A 425 -9.11 -6.18 35.25
CA TYR A 425 -8.10 -6.62 34.25
C TYR A 425 -6.66 -6.29 34.69
N ALA A 426 -6.49 -5.24 35.49
CA ALA A 426 -5.25 -4.86 36.15
C ALA A 426 -5.58 -4.54 37.61
N VAL A 427 -4.85 -5.10 38.57
CA VAL A 427 -5.16 -4.98 40.00
C VAL A 427 -3.90 -4.76 40.83
N ASP A 428 -4.02 -4.00 41.92
CA ASP A 428 -2.98 -3.99 42.94
C ASP A 428 -3.01 -5.33 43.69
N GLU A 429 -2.16 -6.27 43.27
CA GLU A 429 -2.09 -7.63 43.82
C GLU A 429 -1.66 -7.68 45.29
N ASP A 430 -1.09 -6.60 45.83
CA ASP A 430 -0.70 -6.47 47.23
C ASP A 430 -1.85 -5.89 48.10
N SER A 431 -2.99 -5.56 47.49
CA SER A 431 -4.17 -5.05 48.22
C SER A 431 -4.98 -6.16 48.89
N ASP A 432 -5.57 -5.87 50.06
CA ASP A 432 -6.46 -6.78 50.78
C ASP A 432 -7.62 -7.28 49.89
N TYR A 433 -8.15 -6.40 49.02
CA TYR A 433 -9.22 -6.73 48.09
C TYR A 433 -8.79 -7.78 47.07
N ALA A 434 -7.60 -7.63 46.47
CA ALA A 434 -7.07 -8.61 45.52
C ALA A 434 -6.74 -9.95 46.18
N GLU A 435 -6.22 -9.94 47.42
CA GLU A 435 -5.96 -11.16 48.18
C GLU A 435 -7.25 -11.92 48.50
N GLU A 436 -8.28 -11.23 49.02
CA GLU A 436 -9.58 -11.81 49.37
C GLU A 436 -10.27 -12.43 48.14
N HIS A 437 -10.20 -11.75 46.99
CA HIS A 437 -10.86 -12.16 45.76
C HIS A 437 -9.97 -12.99 44.83
N LYS A 438 -8.73 -13.30 45.25
CA LYS A 438 -7.72 -14.04 44.48
C LYS A 438 -7.48 -13.45 43.08
N LEU A 439 -7.53 -12.12 42.98
CA LEU A 439 -7.34 -11.41 41.73
C LEU A 439 -5.86 -11.33 41.39
N ARG A 440 -5.58 -11.36 40.09
CA ARG A 440 -4.24 -11.22 39.51
C ARG A 440 -4.35 -10.38 38.26
N ASP A 441 -3.27 -9.73 37.90
CA ASP A 441 -3.15 -9.02 36.63
C ASP A 441 -3.37 -9.97 35.46
N TRP A 442 -4.15 -9.51 34.49
CA TRP A 442 -4.34 -10.23 33.25
C TRP A 442 -3.18 -9.98 32.29
N TYR A 443 -3.20 -10.68 31.17
CA TYR A 443 -2.26 -10.54 30.08
C TYR A 443 -2.97 -10.13 28.80
N GLY A 444 -2.41 -9.18 28.07
CA GLY A 444 -2.94 -8.69 26.80
C GLY A 444 -2.06 -9.06 25.60
N TYR A 445 -2.65 -9.65 24.57
CA TYR A 445 -2.08 -9.73 23.21
C TYR A 445 -2.52 -8.50 22.44
N MET A 446 -1.59 -7.61 22.10
CA MET A 446 -1.89 -6.32 21.48
C MET A 446 -1.33 -6.26 20.07
N TYR A 447 -2.12 -5.74 19.14
CA TYR A 447 -1.64 -5.20 17.87
C TYR A 447 -1.73 -3.67 17.93
N THR A 448 -0.60 -3.01 17.68
CA THR A 448 -0.46 -1.56 17.85
C THR A 448 0.01 -0.91 16.57
N ASP A 449 -0.38 0.35 16.36
CA ASP A 449 0.28 1.29 15.43
C ASP A 449 1.10 2.28 16.26
N GLY A 450 2.43 2.16 16.17
CA GLY A 450 3.32 2.77 17.14
C GLY A 450 3.01 2.27 18.54
N ASP A 451 2.63 3.20 19.43
CA ASP A 451 2.24 2.93 20.81
C ASP A 451 0.71 2.95 21.02
N LYS A 452 -0.07 3.26 19.97
CA LYS A 452 -1.54 3.19 20.01
C LYS A 452 -1.99 1.75 19.78
N ILE A 453 -2.78 1.22 20.69
CA ILE A 453 -3.43 -0.09 20.56
C ILE A 453 -4.56 0.05 19.54
N ILE A 454 -4.50 -0.76 18.49
CA ILE A 454 -5.62 -0.91 17.55
C ILE A 454 -6.55 -2.01 18.05
N ALA A 455 -5.95 -3.10 18.55
CA ALA A 455 -6.71 -4.18 19.13
C ALA A 455 -5.94 -4.93 20.20
N ILE A 456 -6.66 -5.41 21.20
CA ILE A 456 -6.13 -6.19 22.32
C ILE A 456 -7.08 -7.35 22.66
N SER A 457 -6.50 -8.53 22.85
CA SER A 457 -7.19 -9.68 23.43
C SER A 457 -6.61 -9.95 24.82
N VAL A 458 -7.46 -9.97 25.85
CA VAL A 458 -7.05 -10.11 27.25
C VAL A 458 -7.43 -11.48 27.79
N LYS A 459 -6.59 -12.00 28.70
CA LYS A 459 -6.80 -13.29 29.36
C LYS A 459 -6.11 -13.38 30.72
N GLU A 460 -6.58 -14.25 31.60
CA GLU A 460 -6.03 -14.39 32.95
C GLU A 460 -4.60 -14.94 32.96
N LYS A 461 -4.28 -15.87 32.05
CA LYS A 461 -3.01 -16.61 32.06
C LYS A 461 -2.23 -16.49 30.77
N LEU A 462 -0.97 -16.09 30.90
CA LEU A 462 -0.03 -16.04 29.78
C LEU A 462 0.20 -17.43 29.19
N ASP A 463 0.02 -17.55 27.86
CA ASP A 463 0.44 -18.76 27.15
C ASP A 463 1.97 -18.84 27.05
N SER A 464 2.51 -20.04 26.88
CA SER A 464 3.95 -20.21 26.68
C SER A 464 4.40 -19.59 25.35
N LEU A 465 4.96 -18.37 25.42
CA LEU A 465 5.50 -17.68 24.25
C LEU A 465 6.65 -18.44 23.58
N LEU A 466 7.34 -19.32 24.31
CA LEU A 466 8.39 -20.19 23.77
C LEU A 466 7.86 -21.28 22.84
N ARG A 467 6.60 -21.70 23.00
CA ARG A 467 5.94 -22.67 22.13
C ARG A 467 5.35 -22.03 20.88
N GLN A 468 5.08 -20.72 20.95
CA GLN A 468 4.53 -19.98 19.84
C GLN A 468 5.55 -19.85 18.71
N ARG A 469 5.05 -19.86 17.48
CA ARG A 469 5.83 -19.63 16.28
C ARG A 469 5.07 -18.77 15.30
N VAL A 470 5.82 -18.19 14.37
CA VAL A 470 5.25 -17.44 13.26
C VAL A 470 5.13 -18.33 12.05
N THR A 471 3.98 -18.26 11.39
CA THR A 471 3.68 -18.96 10.14
C THR A 471 3.14 -17.99 9.10
N THR A 472 3.54 -18.17 7.85
CA THR A 472 2.94 -17.48 6.71
C THR A 472 2.30 -18.49 5.77
N GLY A 473 1.34 -18.07 4.95
CA GLY A 473 0.69 -18.92 3.97
C GLY A 473 -0.47 -18.23 3.26
N VAL A 474 -1.06 -18.91 2.29
CA VAL A 474 -2.20 -18.42 1.51
C VAL A 474 -3.42 -19.29 1.78
N VAL A 475 -4.54 -18.66 2.13
CA VAL A 475 -5.83 -19.33 2.34
C VAL A 475 -6.30 -19.94 1.03
N ILE A 476 -6.61 -21.24 1.01
CA ILE A 476 -7.04 -21.92 -0.23
C ILE A 476 -8.56 -22.06 -0.36
N GLU A 477 -9.27 -22.00 0.76
CA GLU A 477 -10.70 -22.20 0.90
C GLU A 477 -11.16 -21.21 1.97
N ASP A 478 -12.35 -20.62 1.82
CA ASP A 478 -12.93 -19.68 2.79
C ASP A 478 -12.97 -20.31 4.19
N ALA A 479 -12.98 -19.48 5.24
CA ALA A 479 -13.05 -19.97 6.61
C ALA A 479 -14.29 -20.84 6.83
N VAL A 480 -14.10 -21.99 7.48
CA VAL A 480 -15.16 -22.97 7.74
C VAL A 480 -15.34 -23.12 9.24
N GLU A 481 -16.57 -22.97 9.69
CA GLU A 481 -16.96 -23.30 11.06
C GLU A 481 -17.07 -24.82 11.23
N ASP A 482 -16.30 -25.37 12.17
CA ASP A 482 -16.34 -26.77 12.54
C ASP A 482 -17.04 -26.91 13.90
N SER A 483 -18.06 -27.76 13.98
CA SER A 483 -18.90 -27.93 15.18
C SER A 483 -18.14 -28.30 16.47
N LEU A 484 -16.92 -28.86 16.37
CA LEU A 484 -16.15 -29.31 17.52
C LEU A 484 -15.02 -28.35 17.90
N VAL A 485 -14.50 -27.60 16.92
CA VAL A 485 -13.29 -26.77 17.12
C VAL A 485 -13.48 -25.31 16.72
N GLY A 486 -14.68 -24.89 16.32
CA GLY A 486 -14.96 -23.53 15.86
C GLY A 486 -14.37 -23.24 14.49
N TYR A 487 -14.12 -21.97 14.18
CA TYR A 487 -13.62 -21.54 12.88
C TYR A 487 -12.22 -22.09 12.57
N THR A 488 -12.08 -22.63 11.36
CA THR A 488 -10.82 -23.16 10.83
C THR A 488 -10.53 -22.65 9.41
N ILE A 489 -9.25 -22.60 9.08
CA ILE A 489 -8.75 -22.28 7.73
C ILE A 489 -7.74 -23.33 7.27
N LYS A 490 -7.51 -23.37 5.96
CA LYS A 490 -6.50 -24.23 5.34
C LYS A 490 -5.55 -23.39 4.49
N LEU A 491 -4.26 -23.59 4.70
CA LEU A 491 -3.20 -22.83 4.06
C LEU A 491 -2.40 -23.67 3.08
N ALA A 492 -2.14 -23.12 1.91
CA ALA A 492 -1.09 -23.55 0.99
C ALA A 492 0.14 -22.66 1.09
N ASN A 493 1.25 -23.14 0.53
CA ASN A 493 2.54 -22.45 0.54
C ASN A 493 2.95 -22.02 1.95
N ALA A 494 2.56 -22.82 2.94
CA ALA A 494 2.76 -22.48 4.34
C ALA A 494 4.25 -22.55 4.70
N ARG A 495 4.73 -21.62 5.52
CA ARG A 495 6.12 -21.54 5.95
C ARG A 495 6.17 -21.21 7.44
N ASP A 496 6.92 -21.99 8.21
CA ASP A 496 7.14 -21.76 9.64
C ASP A 496 8.49 -21.07 9.84
N TRP A 497 8.55 -20.01 10.64
CA TRP A 497 9.82 -19.45 11.08
C TRP A 497 10.52 -20.43 12.04
N SER A 498 11.76 -20.80 11.74
CA SER A 498 12.59 -21.65 12.60
C SER A 498 13.62 -20.81 13.33
N ARG A 499 13.41 -20.59 14.64
CA ARG A 499 14.38 -19.93 15.52
C ARG A 499 15.76 -20.60 15.53
N SER A 500 15.80 -21.94 15.56
CA SER A 500 17.06 -22.68 15.60
C SER A 500 17.87 -22.58 14.31
N LYS A 501 17.20 -22.46 13.15
CA LYS A 501 17.85 -22.34 11.84
C LYS A 501 17.92 -20.90 11.33
N ASN A 502 17.33 -19.95 12.05
CA ASN A 502 17.21 -18.54 11.68
C ASN A 502 16.71 -18.33 10.23
N LYS A 503 15.69 -19.10 9.84
CA LYS A 503 15.12 -19.07 8.48
C LYS A 503 13.67 -19.54 8.42
N TRP A 504 12.97 -19.13 7.36
CA TRP A 504 11.69 -19.70 6.96
C TRP A 504 11.83 -21.15 6.47
N MET A 505 11.00 -22.03 7.03
CA MET A 505 10.95 -23.45 6.70
C MET A 505 9.63 -23.76 6.01
N MET A 506 9.69 -24.15 4.74
CA MET A 506 8.50 -24.47 3.97
C MET A 506 7.84 -25.77 4.44
N LYS A 507 6.51 -25.79 4.40
CA LYS A 507 5.70 -26.98 4.60
C LYS A 507 5.49 -27.66 3.25
N ASN A 508 5.56 -28.99 3.24
CA ASN A 508 5.36 -29.83 2.06
C ASN A 508 3.90 -30.26 1.86
N SER A 509 2.98 -29.70 2.65
CA SER A 509 1.56 -30.06 2.67
C SER A 509 0.74 -28.88 3.17
N PHE A 510 -0.58 -28.97 2.97
CA PHE A 510 -1.50 -27.97 3.49
C PHE A 510 -1.50 -27.95 5.02
N LEU A 511 -1.65 -26.76 5.60
CA LEU A 511 -1.75 -26.57 7.04
C LEU A 511 -3.17 -26.16 7.40
N LYS A 512 -3.89 -27.00 8.15
CA LYS A 512 -5.17 -26.60 8.78
C LYS A 512 -4.85 -25.82 10.06
N LEU A 513 -5.58 -24.75 10.37
CA LEU A 513 -5.41 -23.96 11.60
C LEU A 513 -6.77 -23.59 12.18
N ARG A 514 -6.85 -23.43 13.50
CA ARG A 514 -8.03 -22.94 14.24
C ARG A 514 -7.88 -21.45 14.50
N ILE A 515 -8.90 -20.67 14.16
CA ILE A 515 -8.89 -19.20 14.22
C ILE A 515 -9.98 -18.60 15.12
N GLU A 516 -10.81 -19.44 15.75
CA GLU A 516 -11.90 -19.05 16.65
C GLU A 516 -11.52 -17.95 17.66
N ASP A 517 -10.40 -18.12 18.37
CA ASP A 517 -9.97 -17.22 19.46
C ASP A 517 -8.86 -16.26 18.98
N ALA A 518 -8.68 -16.10 17.67
CA ALA A 518 -7.58 -15.32 17.12
C ALA A 518 -8.00 -13.86 16.88
N LEU A 519 -7.09 -12.94 17.17
CA LEU A 519 -7.22 -11.55 16.73
C LEU A 519 -6.88 -11.46 15.24
N ILE A 520 -7.87 -11.24 14.37
CA ILE A 520 -7.70 -11.20 12.91
C ILE A 520 -7.75 -9.77 12.42
N ILE A 521 -6.69 -9.33 11.75
CA ILE A 521 -6.46 -7.93 11.41
C ILE A 521 -6.26 -7.79 9.91
N LYS A 522 -7.04 -6.93 9.27
CA LYS A 522 -6.95 -6.61 7.85
C LYS A 522 -7.06 -5.09 7.71
N GLU A 523 -6.11 -4.46 7.03
CA GLU A 523 -6.07 -2.99 6.83
C GLU A 523 -6.19 -2.20 8.16
N ASN A 524 -5.44 -2.62 9.19
CA ASN A 524 -5.47 -2.05 10.55
C ASN A 524 -6.87 -2.05 11.21
N LYS A 525 -7.74 -2.97 10.82
CA LYS A 525 -9.05 -3.20 11.46
C LYS A 525 -9.22 -4.65 11.82
N VAL A 526 -9.92 -4.89 12.93
CA VAL A 526 -10.32 -6.25 13.30
C VAL A 526 -11.45 -6.72 12.39
N ILE A 527 -11.34 -7.94 11.90
CA ILE A 527 -12.34 -8.59 11.05
C ILE A 527 -12.78 -9.91 11.69
N ASN A 528 -13.95 -10.41 11.28
CA ASN A 528 -14.43 -11.70 11.75
C ASN A 528 -13.74 -12.85 11.00
N PRO A 529 -13.71 -14.08 11.57
CA PRO A 529 -13.20 -15.26 10.88
C PRO A 529 -13.78 -15.47 9.48
N GLU A 530 -15.08 -15.23 9.30
CA GLU A 530 -15.82 -15.38 8.03
C GLU A 530 -15.35 -14.43 6.92
N ASP A 531 -14.71 -13.31 7.29
CA ASP A 531 -14.21 -12.30 6.35
C ASP A 531 -12.89 -12.72 5.69
N LEU A 532 -12.24 -13.78 6.19
CA LEU A 532 -11.10 -14.39 5.53
C LEU A 532 -11.54 -15.18 4.30
N LYS A 533 -11.02 -14.79 3.14
CA LYS A 533 -11.38 -15.38 1.85
C LYS A 533 -10.24 -16.16 1.24
N ALA A 534 -10.57 -17.12 0.38
CA ALA A 534 -9.59 -17.78 -0.47
C ALA A 534 -8.73 -16.75 -1.22
N GLY A 535 -7.42 -16.98 -1.20
CA GLY A 535 -6.40 -16.06 -1.73
C GLY A 535 -5.88 -15.05 -0.72
N ASP A 536 -6.51 -14.87 0.45
CA ASP A 536 -5.95 -14.03 1.51
C ASP A 536 -4.62 -14.62 1.99
N ARG A 537 -3.63 -13.75 2.14
CA ARG A 537 -2.29 -14.12 2.57
C ARG A 537 -2.12 -13.73 4.02
N LEU A 538 -1.57 -14.62 4.82
CA LEU A 538 -1.59 -14.44 6.28
C LEU A 538 -0.17 -14.42 6.84
N TYR A 539 0.04 -13.56 7.82
CA TYR A 539 1.13 -13.61 8.80
C TYR A 539 0.52 -13.97 10.16
N ILE A 540 0.90 -15.11 10.72
CA ILE A 540 0.18 -15.75 11.82
C ILE A 540 1.13 -15.99 12.98
N VAL A 541 0.75 -15.53 14.17
CA VAL A 541 1.31 -16.00 15.44
C VAL A 541 0.42 -17.11 15.98
N ARG A 542 0.98 -18.29 16.21
CA ARG A 542 0.22 -19.47 16.67
C ARG A 542 0.97 -20.30 17.71
N ASP A 543 0.23 -20.95 18.60
CA ASP A 543 0.69 -22.09 19.39
C ASP A 543 0.10 -23.36 18.78
N ASP A 544 0.97 -24.15 18.16
CA ASP A 544 0.57 -25.30 17.37
C ASP A 544 -0.60 -24.98 16.41
N MET A 545 -1.75 -25.64 16.50
CA MET A 545 -2.87 -25.40 15.59
C MET A 545 -3.71 -24.15 15.94
N GLN A 546 -3.53 -23.56 17.12
CA GLN A 546 -4.32 -22.44 17.60
C GLN A 546 -3.65 -21.10 17.24
N CYS A 547 -4.34 -20.32 16.41
CA CYS A 547 -3.93 -18.96 16.09
C CYS A 547 -4.18 -18.01 17.27
N LYS A 548 -3.28 -17.05 17.46
CA LYS A 548 -3.38 -15.99 18.48
C LYS A 548 -3.60 -14.63 17.83
N VAL A 549 -2.76 -14.31 16.84
CA VAL A 549 -2.87 -13.09 16.03
C VAL A 549 -2.68 -13.44 14.58
N ILE A 550 -3.55 -12.95 13.71
CA ILE A 550 -3.49 -13.12 12.26
C ILE A 550 -3.49 -11.72 11.64
N VAL A 551 -2.47 -11.42 10.85
CA VAL A 551 -2.41 -10.20 10.04
C VAL A 551 -2.56 -10.60 8.58
N VAL A 552 -3.63 -10.13 7.95
CA VAL A 552 -3.90 -10.32 6.52
C VAL A 552 -2.98 -9.38 5.72
N LYS A 553 -2.27 -9.94 4.74
CA LYS A 553 -1.24 -9.29 3.93
C LYS A 553 -1.79 -8.94 2.54
N ASP A 554 -1.44 -7.74 2.08
CA ASP A 554 -2.06 -7.03 0.94
C ASP A 554 -1.56 -7.32 -0.47
#